data_AF-V5IBZ7-F1
#
_entry.id   AF-V5IBZ7-F1
#
_cell.length_a   1.000
_cell.length_b   1.000
_cell.length_c   1.000
_cell.angle_alpha   90.00
_cell.angle_beta   90.00
_cell.angle_gamma   90.00
#
_symmetry.space_group_name_H-M   'P 1'
#
loop_
_entity.id
_entity.type
_entity.pdbx_description
1 polymer ?
#
loop_
_entity_poly.entity_id
_entity_poly.type
_entity_poly.pdbx_seq_one_letter_code
_entity_poly.pdbx_strand_id
1 'polypeptide(L)'
;MFKNSNKVSRSEKALILGFMAGSRANPCPELGNLITIRLSENKEDIVQPGGAVKQAIVETHFQMNYNTGEWKRVRKIREIED
;
A
#
# COMPACT_ATOMS: atom_id res chain seq x y z
N MET A 1 -11.16 -6.13 0.15
CA MET A 1 -9.81 -5.55 0.10
C MET A 1 -9.71 -4.29 -0.76
N PHE A 2 -10.20 -4.29 -2.01
CA PHE A 2 -9.95 -3.20 -2.97
C PHE A 2 -11.00 -2.08 -3.04
N LYS A 3 -11.99 -2.07 -2.13
CA LYS A 3 -13.16 -1.15 -2.22
C LYS A 3 -12.77 0.34 -2.23
N ASN A 4 -11.70 0.70 -1.53
CA ASN A 4 -11.19 2.08 -1.45
C ASN A 4 -9.84 2.24 -2.16
N SER A 5 -9.48 1.29 -3.04
CA SER A 5 -8.18 1.29 -3.73
C SER A 5 -8.29 2.00 -5.08
N ASN A 6 -7.69 3.18 -5.20
CA ASN A 6 -7.71 4.02 -6.40
C ASN A 6 -6.36 4.06 -7.16
N LYS A 7 -5.32 3.38 -6.65
CA LYS A 7 -3.98 3.35 -7.26
C LYS A 7 -3.49 1.94 -7.65
N VAL A 8 -4.34 0.92 -7.52
CA VAL A 8 -3.97 -0.48 -7.81
C VAL A 8 -4.54 -0.95 -9.15
N SER A 9 -3.65 -1.41 -10.03
CA SER A 9 -3.96 -1.95 -11.36
C SER A 9 -4.51 -3.38 -11.31
N ARG A 10 -4.99 -3.89 -12.45
CA ARG A 10 -5.51 -5.27 -12.54
C ARG A 10 -4.44 -6.33 -12.29
N SER A 11 -3.24 -6.14 -12.84
CA SER A 11 -2.10 -7.05 -12.63
C SER A 11 -1.65 -7.05 -11.17
N GLU A 12 -1.59 -5.89 -10.53
CA GLU A 12 -1.27 -5.78 -9.11
C GLU A 12 -2.33 -6.42 -8.20
N LYS A 13 -3.63 -6.30 -8.54
CA LYS A 13 -4.69 -7.02 -7.83
C LYS A 13 -4.51 -8.53 -7.94
N ALA A 14 -4.21 -9.03 -9.14
CA ALA A 14 -3.95 -10.46 -9.35
C ALA A 14 -2.73 -10.93 -8.55
N LEU A 15 -1.68 -10.11 -8.48
CA LEU A 15 -0.48 -10.39 -7.70
C LEU A 15 -0.79 -10.53 -6.21
N ILE A 16 -1.54 -9.58 -5.66
CA ILE A 16 -1.97 -9.60 -4.25
C ILE A 16 -2.82 -10.84 -3.97
N LEU A 17 -3.79 -11.15 -4.83
CA LEU A 17 -4.67 -12.31 -4.65
C LEU A 17 -3.88 -13.63 -4.74
N GLY A 18 -2.94 -13.73 -5.70
CA GLY A 18 -2.05 -14.88 -5.83
C GLY A 18 -1.21 -15.09 -4.57
N PHE A 19 -0.60 -14.03 -4.05
CA PHE A 19 0.18 -14.08 -2.81
C PHE A 19 -0.68 -14.50 -1.61
N MET A 20 -1.87 -13.92 -1.47
CA MET A 20 -2.81 -14.26 -0.38
C MET A 20 -3.35 -15.69 -0.49
N ALA A 21 -3.45 -16.24 -1.70
CA ALA A 21 -3.81 -17.63 -1.95
C ALA A 21 -2.65 -18.62 -1.71
N GLY A 22 -1.46 -18.13 -1.31
CA GLY A 22 -0.30 -18.95 -0.99
C GLY A 22 0.72 -19.08 -2.12
N SER A 23 0.57 -18.36 -3.24
CA SER A 23 1.61 -18.31 -4.27
C SER A 23 2.85 -17.60 -3.72
N ARG A 24 3.97 -18.33 -3.65
CA ARG A 24 5.26 -17.82 -3.17
C ARG A 24 6.29 -17.64 -4.29
N ALA A 25 5.91 -17.92 -5.53
CA ALA A 25 6.75 -17.62 -6.69
C ALA A 25 6.77 -16.09 -6.90
N ASN A 26 7.92 -15.46 -6.64
CA ASN A 26 8.09 -14.03 -6.90
C ASN A 26 8.18 -13.80 -8.41
N PRO A 27 7.22 -13.09 -9.03
CA PRO A 27 7.25 -12.85 -10.48
C PRO A 27 8.27 -11.80 -10.89
N CYS A 28 8.82 -11.03 -9.95
CA CYS A 28 9.81 -9.99 -10.22
C CYS A 28 11.02 -10.17 -9.27
N PRO A 29 11.81 -11.25 -9.43
CA PRO A 29 12.93 -11.53 -8.53
C PRO A 29 13.99 -10.42 -8.54
N GLU A 30 14.14 -9.71 -9.66
CA GLU A 30 15.04 -8.56 -9.77
C GLU A 30 14.70 -7.37 -8.85
N LEU A 31 13.43 -7.24 -8.45
CA LEU A 31 12.96 -6.18 -7.55
C LEU A 31 13.09 -6.59 -6.07
N GLY A 32 13.61 -7.78 -5.79
CA GLY A 32 13.75 -8.35 -4.46
C GLY A 32 12.48 -9.03 -3.94
N ASN A 33 12.59 -9.63 -2.76
CA ASN A 33 11.53 -10.45 -2.16
C ASN A 33 10.44 -9.64 -1.44
N LEU A 34 10.65 -8.33 -1.23
CA LEU A 34 9.67 -7.45 -0.60
C LEU A 34 9.00 -6.58 -1.65
N ILE A 35 7.81 -6.98 -2.07
CA ILE A 35 7.03 -6.21 -3.05
C ILE A 35 6.08 -5.26 -2.30
N THR A 36 6.08 -3.99 -2.69
CA THR A 36 5.20 -2.96 -2.15
C THR A 36 4.28 -2.44 -3.26
N ILE A 37 2.97 -2.56 -3.07
CA ILE A 37 1.96 -2.06 -4.00
C ILE A 37 1.17 -0.95 -3.33
N ARG A 38 1.00 0.20 -4.00
CA ARG A 38 0.14 1.27 -3.51
C ARG A 38 -1.32 0.94 -3.79
N LEU A 39 -2.12 0.76 -2.74
CA LEU A 39 -3.55 0.49 -2.85
C LEU A 39 -4.33 1.78 -3.12
N SER A 40 -4.07 2.82 -2.33
CA SER A 40 -4.81 4.07 -2.41
C SER A 40 -3.95 5.27 -2.07
N GLU A 41 -4.39 6.42 -2.55
CA GLU A 41 -3.87 7.74 -2.24
C GLU A 41 -5.06 8.69 -2.16
N ASN A 42 -5.27 9.32 -1.01
CA ASN A 42 -6.37 10.25 -0.77
C ASN A 42 -5.84 11.51 -0.09
N LYS A 43 -6.45 12.66 -0.36
CA LYS A 43 -6.27 13.86 0.47
C LYS A 43 -7.18 13.74 1.68
N GLU A 44 -6.63 13.80 2.87
CA GLU A 44 -7.35 13.72 4.14
C GLU A 44 -6.95 14.89 5.04
N ASP A 45 -7.92 15.38 5.81
CA ASP A 45 -7.71 16.36 6.87
C ASP A 45 -7.18 15.64 8.11
N ILE A 46 -5.94 15.93 8.51
CA ILE A 46 -5.30 15.36 9.69
C ILE A 46 -5.33 16.38 10.83
N VAL A 47 -5.87 15.96 11.98
CA VAL A 47 -5.83 16.75 13.21
C VAL A 47 -4.44 16.63 13.84
N GLN A 48 -3.74 17.75 13.94
CA GLN A 48 -2.43 17.83 14.58
C GLN A 48 -2.54 17.96 16.10
N PRO A 49 -1.46 17.64 16.85
CA PRO A 49 -1.38 17.93 18.28
C PRO A 49 -1.57 19.44 18.52
N GLY A 50 -2.69 19.82 19.13
CA GLY A 50 -3.10 21.23 19.28
C GLY A 50 -4.43 21.58 18.61
N GLY A 51 -5.06 20.64 17.89
CA GLY A 51 -6.39 20.81 17.31
C GLY A 51 -6.44 21.50 15.94
N ALA A 52 -5.28 21.93 15.42
CA ALA A 52 -5.17 22.42 14.06
C ALA A 52 -5.43 21.30 13.04
N VAL A 53 -6.12 21.60 11.95
CA VAL A 53 -6.38 20.66 10.85
C VAL A 53 -5.47 21.02 9.68
N LYS A 54 -4.70 20.04 9.19
CA LYS A 54 -3.85 20.19 8.00
C LYS A 54 -4.23 19.15 6.95
N GLN A 55 -4.29 19.56 5.69
CA GLN A 55 -4.45 18.62 4.58
C GLN A 55 -3.16 17.83 4.36
N ALA A 56 -3.28 16.50 4.32
CA ALA A 56 -2.19 15.61 4.02
C ALA A 56 -2.63 14.55 2.99
N ILE A 57 -1.67 14.02 2.26
CA ILE A 57 -1.89 12.87 1.39
C ILE A 57 -1.66 11.60 2.19
N VAL A 58 -2.70 10.78 2.26
CA VAL A 58 -2.70 9.51 2.96
C VAL A 58 -2.62 8.40 1.93
N GLU A 59 -1.52 7.66 1.98
CA GLU A 59 -1.28 6.52 1.11
C GLU A 59 -1.45 5.22 1.89
N THR A 60 -2.15 4.26 1.30
CA THR A 60 -2.20 2.90 1.81
C THR A 60 -1.39 1.99 0.89
N HIS A 61 -0.47 1.22 1.47
CA HIS A 61 0.36 0.26 0.76
C HIS A 61 0.10 -1.15 1.26
N PHE A 62 0.18 -2.12 0.35
CA PHE A 62 0.25 -3.54 0.63
C PHE A 62 1.69 -4.00 0.43
N GLN A 63 2.32 -4.48 1.49
CA GLN A 63 3.66 -5.04 1.46
C GLN A 63 3.57 -6.54 1.62
N MET A 64 4.18 -7.28 0.72
CA MET A 64 4.24 -8.74 0.75
C MET A 64 5.68 -9.21 0.63
N ASN A 65 6.07 -10.10 1.54
CA ASN A 65 7.39 -10.68 1.59
C ASN A 65 7.32 -12.11 1.04
N TYR A 66 7.90 -12.34 -0.14
CA TYR A 66 7.96 -13.65 -0.78
C TYR A 66 8.90 -14.63 -0.08
N ASN A 67 9.82 -14.15 0.77
CA ASN A 67 10.72 -14.99 1.55
C ASN A 67 10.04 -15.56 2.82
N THR A 68 9.31 -14.72 3.56
CA THR A 68 8.62 -15.15 4.80
C THR A 68 7.18 -15.57 4.54
N GLY A 69 6.60 -15.15 3.42
CA GLY A 69 5.20 -15.34 3.12
C GLY A 69 4.24 -14.41 3.88
N GLU A 70 4.79 -13.46 4.64
CA GLU A 70 4.02 -12.50 5.41
C GLU A 70 3.61 -11.30 4.55
N TRP A 71 2.51 -10.67 4.92
CA TRP A 71 2.11 -9.39 4.36
C TRP A 71 1.66 -8.44 5.44
N LYS A 72 1.76 -7.15 5.16
CA LYS A 72 1.23 -6.09 6.02
C LYS A 72 0.65 -4.96 5.19
N ARG A 73 -0.31 -4.25 5.79
CA ARG A 73 -0.82 -2.99 5.24
C ARG A 73 -0.13 -1.84 5.96
N VAL A 74 0.46 -0.92 5.20
CA VAL A 74 1.17 0.24 5.73
C VAL A 74 0.43 1.50 5.30
N ARG A 75 0.05 2.33 6.28
CA ARG A 75 -0.47 3.68 6.02
C ARG A 75 0.70 4.66 6.13
N LYS A 76 0.90 5.48 5.10
CA LYS A 76 1.90 6.55 5.08
C LYS A 76 1.17 7.88 4.93
N ILE A 77 1.54 8.85 5.76
CA ILE A 77 1.06 10.23 5.64
C ILE A 77 2.20 11.03 5.02
N ARG A 78 1.89 11.77 3.96
CA ARG A 78 2.77 12.69 3.27
C ARG A 78 2.16 14.06 3.36
N GLU A 79 2.90 15.03 3.87
CA GLU A 79 2.44 16.40 3.92
C GLU A 79 2.30 16.96 2.50
N ILE A 80 1.31 17.83 2.30
CA ILE A 80 1.22 18.66 1.11
C ILE A 80 2.03 19.92 1.45
N GLU A 81 3.16 20.12 0.78
CA GLU A 81 3.84 21.43 0.79
C GLU A 81 3.00 22.40 -0.07
N ASP A 82 2.72 23.58 0.49
CA ASP A 82 1.99 24.67 -0.18
C ASP A 82 2.82 25.34 -1.28
#